data_AF-A0A2U3LK50-F1
#
_entry.id   AF-A0A2U3LK50-F1
#
_cell.length_a   1.000
_cell.length_b   1.000
_cell.length_c   1.000
_cell.angle_alpha   90.00
_cell.angle_beta   90.00
_cell.angle_gamma   90.00
#
_symmetry.space_group_name_H-M   'P 1'
#
loop_
_entity.id
_entity.type
_entity.pdbx_description
1 polymer ?
#
loop_
_entity_poly.entity_id
_entity_poly.type
_entity_poly.pdbx_seq_one_letter_code
_entity_poly.pdbx_strand_id
1 'polypeptide(L)'
;MLLKYISAACWMALAASAAQPLPELRVEPTAGGSIFYIKNGSTEPLTAYLIELVDYPGSYYAMWQDDVSTPMAPGAEKRIQISNMTVGAVPDYVKMQAAIFADGSSSGMPEKVTQLVERRRFTLATTRELIGRLEKAQSAGTAKALVIADLRQWAGSIEPQGRPNRNSQTTINQAAGRSLIADAAAGLDAHSIKEELARLGASEKALAASKPPL
;
A
#
# COMPACT_ATOMS: atom_id res chain seq x y z
N MET A 1 8.07 49.41 -45.37
CA MET A 1 8.76 48.78 -44.22
C MET A 1 7.70 48.32 -43.23
N LEU A 2 7.33 47.03 -43.27
CA LEU A 2 6.27 46.46 -42.44
C LEU A 2 6.71 45.08 -41.91
N LEU A 3 6.48 44.87 -40.60
CA LEU A 3 6.25 43.62 -39.85
C LEU A 3 7.32 42.50 -39.94
N LYS A 4 8.06 42.23 -38.84
CA LYS A 4 7.68 41.34 -37.72
C LYS A 4 7.32 39.92 -38.16
N TYR A 5 8.27 38.97 -38.08
CA TYR A 5 8.00 37.57 -37.75
C TYR A 5 9.19 36.97 -37.00
N ILE A 6 9.11 37.02 -35.67
CA ILE A 6 9.87 36.13 -34.78
C ILE A 6 9.16 34.77 -34.86
N SER A 7 9.75 33.80 -35.55
CA SER A 7 9.30 32.40 -35.46
C SER A 7 10.08 31.74 -34.33
N ALA A 8 9.49 31.77 -33.14
CA ALA A 8 9.90 30.93 -32.02
C ALA A 8 9.52 29.49 -32.37
N ALA A 9 10.51 28.69 -32.77
CA ALA A 9 10.38 27.25 -32.89
C ALA A 9 10.17 26.69 -31.47
N CYS A 10 8.93 26.31 -31.17
CA CYS A 10 8.54 25.63 -29.95
C CYS A 10 9.29 24.28 -29.87
N TRP A 11 10.32 24.23 -29.02
CA TRP A 11 10.92 22.99 -28.55
C TRP A 11 9.90 22.23 -27.72
N MET A 12 9.15 21.31 -28.34
CA MET A 12 8.48 20.26 -27.61
C MET A 12 9.53 19.23 -27.20
N ALA A 13 10.21 19.50 -26.09
CA ALA A 13 10.93 18.46 -25.36
C ALA A 13 9.88 17.49 -24.80
N LEU A 14 9.61 16.39 -25.52
CA LEU A 14 9.08 15.20 -24.87
C LEU A 14 10.15 14.76 -23.86
N ALA A 15 9.96 15.11 -22.60
CA ALA A 15 10.65 14.44 -21.52
C ALA A 15 10.22 12.97 -21.59
N ALA A 16 11.05 12.14 -22.20
CA ALA A 16 10.96 10.70 -22.03
C ALA A 16 11.21 10.45 -20.55
N SER A 17 10.14 10.30 -19.76
CA SER A 17 10.25 9.73 -18.43
C SER A 17 10.79 8.33 -18.62
N ALA A 18 12.08 8.13 -18.38
CA ALA A 18 12.63 6.79 -18.30
C ALA A 18 11.77 5.99 -17.33
N ALA A 19 11.29 4.82 -17.74
CA ALA A 19 10.53 3.95 -16.86
C ALA A 19 11.38 3.72 -15.61
N GLN A 20 10.83 4.06 -14.43
CA GLN A 20 11.59 3.90 -13.19
C GLN A 20 11.99 2.42 -13.04
N PRO A 21 13.19 2.11 -12.55
CA PRO A 21 13.56 0.72 -12.30
C PRO A 21 12.67 0.15 -11.19
N LEU A 22 12.33 -1.14 -11.29
CA LEU A 22 11.80 -1.85 -10.13
C LEU A 22 12.80 -1.76 -8.97
N PRO A 23 12.35 -1.60 -7.72
CA PRO A 23 13.24 -1.65 -6.57
C PRO A 23 14.00 -2.98 -6.55
N GLU A 24 15.29 -2.93 -6.19
CA GLU A 24 16.11 -4.12 -6.08
C GLU A 24 15.65 -4.93 -4.86
N LEU A 25 15.52 -6.24 -5.04
CA LEU A 25 15.14 -7.18 -3.99
C LEU A 25 16.24 -8.21 -3.80
N ARG A 26 16.86 -8.23 -2.62
CA ARG A 26 17.77 -9.29 -2.18
C ARG A 26 17.13 -10.06 -1.03
N VAL A 27 17.20 -11.38 -1.10
CA VAL A 27 16.60 -12.28 -0.12
C VAL A 27 17.71 -13.13 0.51
N GLU A 28 17.78 -13.11 1.84
CA GLU A 28 18.73 -13.91 2.59
C GLU A 28 18.00 -14.89 3.51
N PRO A 29 18.36 -16.19 3.50
CA PRO A 29 17.80 -17.15 4.43
C PRO A 29 18.35 -16.93 5.84
N THR A 30 17.53 -17.22 6.85
CA THR A 30 17.89 -17.22 8.27
C THR A 30 17.36 -18.49 8.95
N ALA A 31 17.82 -18.78 10.17
CA ALA A 31 17.40 -19.96 10.92
C ALA A 31 15.88 -20.06 11.20
N GLY A 32 15.13 -18.95 11.07
CA GLY A 32 13.69 -18.88 11.35
C GLY A 32 12.87 -18.21 10.25
N GLY A 33 13.38 -18.13 9.01
CA GLY A 33 12.69 -17.51 7.89
C GLY A 33 13.64 -16.82 6.93
N SER A 34 13.25 -15.67 6.39
CA SER A 34 14.05 -14.90 5.43
C SER A 34 14.15 -13.43 5.82
N ILE A 35 15.20 -12.75 5.36
CA ILE A 35 15.32 -11.30 5.39
C ILE A 35 15.21 -10.78 3.96
N PHE A 36 14.32 -9.82 3.76
CA PHE A 36 14.23 -9.06 2.52
C PHE A 36 14.98 -7.74 2.69
N TYR A 37 15.83 -7.45 1.71
CA TYR A 37 16.50 -6.17 1.53
C TYR A 37 15.92 -5.53 0.28
N ILE A 38 15.27 -4.40 0.46
CA ILE A 38 14.56 -3.68 -0.60
C ILE A 38 15.27 -2.34 -0.77
N LYS A 39 15.83 -2.10 -1.96
CA LYS A 39 16.56 -0.86 -2.24
C LYS A 39 15.85 -0.07 -3.32
N ASN A 40 15.58 1.20 -3.02
CA ASN A 40 15.01 2.12 -3.98
C ASN A 40 16.09 2.63 -4.95
N GLY A 41 16.18 2.05 -6.14
CA GLY A 41 17.10 2.49 -7.20
C GLY A 41 16.59 3.66 -8.06
N SER A 42 15.34 4.10 -7.84
CA SER A 42 14.72 5.22 -8.55
C SER A 42 15.21 6.57 -8.02
N THR A 43 15.08 7.62 -8.83
CA THR A 43 15.28 9.01 -8.42
C THR A 43 14.11 9.56 -7.60
N GLU A 44 12.99 8.84 -7.56
CA GLU A 44 11.76 9.22 -6.89
C GLU A 44 11.54 8.38 -5.61
N PRO A 45 10.97 8.95 -4.54
CA PRO A 45 10.62 8.19 -3.34
C PRO A 45 9.63 7.04 -3.66
N LEU A 46 9.92 5.85 -3.14
CA LEU A 46 9.07 4.67 -3.28
C LEU A 46 7.96 4.71 -2.22
N THR A 47 6.70 4.67 -2.67
CA THR A 47 5.53 4.82 -1.80
C THR A 47 4.75 3.53 -1.60
N ALA A 48 4.80 2.59 -2.53
CA ALA A 48 4.20 1.27 -2.38
C ALA A 48 4.91 0.25 -3.26
N TYR A 49 4.84 -1.02 -2.86
CA TYR A 49 5.37 -2.13 -3.64
C TYR A 49 4.71 -3.46 -3.27
N LEU A 50 4.85 -4.43 -4.17
CA LEU A 50 4.34 -5.79 -4.02
C LEU A 50 5.47 -6.81 -4.21
N ILE A 51 5.68 -7.65 -3.20
CA ILE A 51 6.56 -8.82 -3.29
C ILE A 51 5.71 -10.08 -3.24
N GLU A 52 5.91 -11.01 -4.17
CA GLU A 52 5.17 -12.28 -4.21
C GLU A 52 6.09 -13.48 -4.33
N LEU A 53 5.59 -14.64 -3.89
CA LEU A 53 6.05 -15.93 -4.40
C LEU A 53 5.39 -16.19 -5.75
N VAL A 54 6.18 -16.18 -6.81
CA VAL A 54 5.77 -16.42 -8.19
C VAL A 54 6.11 -17.86 -8.54
N ASP A 55 5.15 -18.60 -9.14
CA ASP A 55 5.33 -19.98 -9.63
C ASP A 55 5.84 -21.01 -8.60
N TYR A 56 5.75 -20.70 -7.29
CA TYR A 56 6.12 -21.64 -6.25
C TYR A 56 5.02 -22.71 -6.05
N PRO A 57 5.33 -24.00 -6.20
CA PRO A 57 4.32 -25.05 -6.13
C PRO A 57 3.75 -25.21 -4.71
N GLY A 58 2.42 -25.19 -4.60
CA GLY A 58 1.71 -25.52 -3.37
C GLY A 58 1.74 -24.47 -2.25
N SER A 59 2.37 -23.31 -2.47
CA SER A 59 2.33 -22.19 -1.53
C SER A 59 2.04 -20.86 -2.23
N TYR A 60 1.53 -19.91 -1.47
CA TYR A 60 1.24 -18.56 -1.93
C TYR A 60 1.68 -17.56 -0.86
N TYR A 61 2.35 -16.50 -1.29
CA TYR A 61 2.73 -15.40 -0.44
C TYR A 61 2.65 -14.10 -1.24
N ALA A 62 2.07 -13.07 -0.65
CA ALA A 62 2.07 -11.72 -1.18
C ALA A 62 2.25 -10.74 -0.02
N MET A 63 3.24 -9.88 -0.13
CA MET A 63 3.51 -8.79 0.79
C MET A 63 3.17 -7.48 0.10
N TRP A 64 2.08 -6.87 0.55
CA TRP A 64 1.60 -5.58 0.09
C TRP A 64 2.14 -4.51 1.03
N GLN A 65 3.06 -3.67 0.56
CA GLN A 65 3.54 -2.52 1.33
C GLN A 65 2.94 -1.23 0.78
N ASP A 66 2.42 -0.40 1.68
CA ASP A 66 2.01 0.96 1.38
C ASP A 66 2.59 1.92 2.44
N ASP A 67 3.61 2.66 2.03
CA ASP A 67 4.39 3.58 2.84
C ASP A 67 4.13 5.04 2.38
N VAL A 68 2.93 5.36 1.89
CA VAL A 68 2.60 6.72 1.39
C VAL A 68 2.87 7.83 2.41
N SER A 69 2.71 7.56 3.70
CA SER A 69 2.97 8.52 4.79
C SER A 69 4.45 8.60 5.17
N THR A 70 5.25 7.58 4.87
CA THR A 70 6.68 7.51 5.16
C THR A 70 7.46 6.90 3.98
N PRO A 71 7.48 7.56 2.79
CA PRO A 71 8.06 6.98 1.59
C PRO A 71 9.54 6.66 1.75
N MET A 72 9.99 5.59 1.10
CA MET A 72 11.40 5.23 1.07
C MET A 72 12.15 6.17 0.11
N ALA A 73 13.08 6.95 0.66
CA ALA A 73 13.87 7.91 -0.12
C ALA A 73 14.67 7.23 -1.26
N PRO A 74 15.02 7.96 -2.33
CA PRO A 74 15.95 7.50 -3.35
C PRO A 74 17.25 6.95 -2.75
N GLY A 75 17.70 5.79 -3.22
CA GLY A 75 18.91 5.11 -2.75
C GLY A 75 18.80 4.43 -1.38
N ALA A 76 17.70 4.62 -0.64
CA ALA A 76 17.52 4.00 0.67
C ALA A 76 17.30 2.48 0.55
N GLU A 77 17.76 1.74 1.56
CA GLU A 77 17.53 0.31 1.70
C GLU A 77 16.70 0.03 2.97
N LYS A 78 15.67 -0.81 2.84
CA LYS A 78 14.82 -1.27 3.94
C LYS A 78 15.05 -2.76 4.16
N ARG A 79 15.31 -3.12 5.42
CA ARG A 79 15.45 -4.51 5.87
C ARG A 79 14.15 -4.97 6.53
N ILE A 80 13.57 -6.06 6.04
CA ILE A 80 12.34 -6.63 6.56
C ILE A 80 12.56 -8.10 6.90
N GLN A 81 12.32 -8.47 8.16
CA GLN A 81 12.42 -9.85 8.61
C GLN A 81 11.07 -10.55 8.43
N ILE A 82 11.09 -11.70 7.75
CA ILE A 82 9.91 -12.52 7.44
C ILE A 82 10.04 -13.87 8.14
N SER A 83 9.26 -14.08 9.20
CA SER A 83 9.27 -15.31 10.01
C SER A 83 8.38 -16.43 9.46
N ASN A 84 7.39 -16.10 8.64
CA ASN A 84 6.34 -17.04 8.24
C ASN A 84 6.64 -17.76 6.92
N MET A 85 7.76 -17.45 6.29
CA MET A 85 8.25 -18.18 5.13
C MET A 85 9.15 -19.30 5.63
N THR A 86 8.86 -20.53 5.23
CA THR A 86 9.75 -21.66 5.53
C THR A 86 11.15 -21.33 5.04
N VAL A 87 12.15 -21.74 5.82
CA VAL A 87 13.56 -21.72 5.41
C VAL A 87 13.64 -22.56 4.13
N GLY A 88 13.67 -21.93 2.96
CA GLY A 88 13.60 -22.63 1.67
C GLY A 88 12.66 -22.05 0.61
N ALA A 89 11.93 -20.96 0.88
CA ALA A 89 11.42 -20.14 -0.22
C ALA A 89 12.62 -19.57 -0.99
N VAL A 90 12.97 -20.24 -2.11
CA VAL A 90 14.19 -19.95 -2.87
C VAL A 90 14.12 -18.50 -3.38
N PRO A 91 15.23 -17.72 -3.30
CA PRO A 91 15.31 -16.38 -3.89
C PRO A 91 14.78 -16.30 -5.34
N ASP A 92 14.83 -17.42 -6.06
CA ASP A 92 14.32 -17.55 -7.42
C ASP A 92 12.81 -17.38 -7.56
N TYR A 93 12.01 -17.63 -6.51
CA TYR A 93 10.55 -17.49 -6.55
C TYR A 93 10.05 -16.20 -5.91
N VAL A 94 10.88 -15.54 -5.10
CA VAL A 94 10.50 -14.29 -4.43
C VAL A 94 10.79 -13.12 -5.37
N LYS A 95 9.75 -12.47 -5.89
CA LYS A 95 9.89 -11.41 -6.88
C LYS A 95 9.23 -10.12 -6.43
N MET A 96 9.91 -9.00 -6.71
CA MET A 96 9.27 -7.69 -6.77
C MET A 96 8.39 -7.64 -8.02
N GLN A 97 7.08 -7.48 -7.85
CA GLN A 97 6.10 -7.58 -8.93
C GLN A 97 5.58 -6.21 -9.38
N ALA A 98 5.49 -5.25 -8.46
CA ALA A 98 5.03 -3.90 -8.76
C ALA A 98 5.59 -2.88 -7.76
N ALA A 99 5.73 -1.64 -8.20
CA ALA A 99 6.14 -0.49 -7.39
C ALA A 99 5.42 0.78 -7.85
N ILE A 100 5.14 1.69 -6.90
CA ILE A 100 4.56 3.02 -7.14
C ILE A 100 5.44 4.08 -6.45
N PHE A 101 5.81 5.12 -7.19
CA PHE A 101 6.65 6.22 -6.72
C PHE A 101 5.84 7.49 -6.43
N ALA A 102 6.45 8.43 -5.70
CA ALA A 102 5.78 9.64 -5.23
C ALA A 102 5.38 10.62 -6.35
N ASP A 103 6.04 10.55 -7.51
CA ASP A 103 5.67 11.30 -8.71
C ASP A 103 4.44 10.73 -9.43
N GLY A 104 4.01 9.51 -9.08
CA GLY A 104 2.92 8.77 -9.70
C GLY A 104 3.37 7.78 -10.76
N SER A 105 4.66 7.72 -11.08
CA SER A 105 5.21 6.69 -11.93
C SER A 105 5.15 5.32 -11.25
N SER A 106 5.22 4.26 -12.05
CA SER A 106 5.13 2.88 -11.57
C SER A 106 6.02 1.96 -12.40
N SER A 107 6.35 0.81 -11.83
CA SER A 107 7.21 -0.20 -12.44
C SER A 107 6.70 -1.60 -12.12
N GLY A 108 6.97 -2.55 -13.01
CA GLY A 108 6.58 -3.95 -12.85
C GLY A 108 5.41 -4.37 -13.72
N MET A 109 4.71 -5.43 -13.31
CA MET A 109 3.60 -5.99 -14.08
C MET A 109 2.38 -5.05 -14.04
N PRO A 110 1.81 -4.65 -15.20
CA PRO A 110 0.69 -3.71 -15.24
C PRO A 110 -0.51 -4.14 -14.39
N GLU A 111 -0.89 -5.42 -14.44
CA GLU A 111 -1.97 -5.98 -13.63
C GLU A 111 -1.72 -5.79 -12.12
N LYS A 112 -0.48 -6.02 -11.67
CA LYS A 112 -0.09 -5.90 -10.26
C LYS A 112 -0.02 -4.44 -9.81
N VAL A 113 0.41 -3.54 -10.69
CA VAL A 113 0.33 -2.09 -10.47
C VAL A 113 -1.13 -1.67 -10.30
N THR A 114 -2.03 -2.11 -11.19
CA THR A 114 -3.48 -1.86 -11.05
C THR A 114 -4.01 -2.38 -9.72
N GLN A 115 -3.60 -3.60 -9.31
CA GLN A 115 -4.01 -4.16 -8.02
C GLN A 115 -3.58 -3.30 -6.83
N LEU A 116 -2.36 -2.75 -6.85
CA LEU A 116 -1.88 -1.82 -5.81
C LEU A 116 -2.71 -0.52 -5.76
N VAL A 117 -3.00 0.07 -6.92
CA VAL A 117 -3.79 1.30 -7.00
C VAL A 117 -5.23 1.08 -6.51
N GLU A 118 -5.86 -0.01 -6.92
CA GLU A 118 -7.22 -0.34 -6.48
C GLU A 118 -7.28 -0.70 -5.00
N ARG A 119 -6.24 -1.35 -4.46
CA ARG A 119 -6.10 -1.57 -3.01
C ARG A 119 -5.99 -0.25 -2.26
N ARG A 120 -5.24 0.74 -2.78
CA ARG A 120 -5.14 2.10 -2.22
C ARG A 120 -6.48 2.82 -2.22
N ARG A 121 -7.20 2.79 -3.35
CA ARG A 121 -8.55 3.37 -3.49
C ARG A 121 -9.50 2.79 -2.46
N PHE A 122 -9.50 1.46 -2.31
CA PHE A 122 -10.32 0.78 -1.31
C PHE A 122 -9.93 1.17 0.12
N THR A 123 -8.63 1.20 0.42
CA THR A 123 -8.10 1.61 1.74
C THR A 123 -8.51 3.04 2.08
N LEU A 124 -8.47 3.97 1.13
CA LEU A 124 -8.95 5.35 1.33
C LEU A 124 -10.44 5.39 1.65
N ALA A 125 -11.26 4.64 0.91
CA ALA A 125 -12.69 4.55 1.18
C ALA A 125 -12.99 3.98 2.58
N THR A 126 -12.31 2.89 2.97
CA THR A 126 -12.45 2.31 4.32
C THR A 126 -11.98 3.27 5.41
N THR A 127 -10.88 4.00 5.21
CA THR A 127 -10.41 5.03 6.15
C THR A 127 -11.47 6.12 6.37
N ARG A 128 -12.10 6.60 5.29
CA ARG A 128 -13.18 7.60 5.37
C ARG A 128 -14.42 7.07 6.10
N GLU A 129 -14.78 5.82 5.85
CA GLU A 129 -15.88 5.18 6.59
C GLU A 129 -15.55 5.03 8.08
N LEU A 130 -14.33 4.62 8.43
CA LEU A 130 -13.86 4.56 9.82
C LEU A 130 -13.95 5.92 10.50
N ILE A 131 -13.47 6.98 9.86
CA ILE A 131 -13.57 8.36 10.39
C ILE A 131 -15.04 8.71 10.67
N GLY A 132 -15.93 8.53 9.70
CA GLY A 132 -17.35 8.83 9.86
C GLY A 132 -18.02 8.04 11.00
N ARG A 133 -17.65 6.77 11.17
CA ARG A 133 -18.14 5.94 12.29
C ARG A 133 -17.66 6.46 13.64
N LEU A 134 -16.38 6.82 13.75
CA LEU A 134 -15.80 7.33 14.99
C LEU A 134 -16.32 8.72 15.35
N GLU A 135 -16.51 9.61 14.38
CA GLU A 135 -17.12 10.94 14.58
C GLU A 135 -18.57 10.81 15.06
N LYS A 136 -19.35 9.90 14.45
CA LYS A 136 -20.72 9.59 14.89
C LYS A 136 -20.74 9.03 16.31
N ALA A 137 -19.84 8.11 16.63
CA ALA A 137 -19.75 7.54 17.97
C ALA A 137 -19.36 8.60 19.02
N GLN A 138 -18.42 9.49 18.69
CA GLN A 138 -17.97 10.58 19.56
C GLN A 138 -19.11 11.58 19.83
N SER A 139 -19.82 12.01 18.79
CA SER A 139 -20.95 12.95 18.91
C SER A 139 -22.14 12.36 19.68
N ALA A 140 -22.38 11.05 19.55
CA ALA A 140 -23.42 10.34 20.29
C ALA A 140 -23.01 9.97 21.73
N GLY A 141 -21.77 10.25 22.16
CA GLY A 141 -21.26 9.85 23.47
C GLY A 141 -21.21 8.32 23.65
N THR A 142 -21.02 7.57 22.56
CA THR A 142 -20.98 6.11 22.60
C THR A 142 -19.76 5.64 23.41
N ALA A 143 -19.98 4.72 24.34
CA ALA A 143 -18.90 4.16 25.14
C ALA A 143 -17.83 3.51 24.25
N LYS A 144 -16.55 3.81 24.49
CA LYS A 144 -15.42 3.32 23.68
C LYS A 144 -15.45 1.80 23.48
N ALA A 145 -15.83 1.04 24.51
CA ALA A 145 -15.96 -0.42 24.44
C ALA A 145 -16.99 -0.89 23.39
N LEU A 146 -18.11 -0.17 23.23
CA LEU A 146 -19.11 -0.48 22.22
C LEU A 146 -18.61 -0.14 20.81
N VAL A 147 -17.84 0.93 20.65
CA VAL A 147 -17.19 1.28 19.38
C VAL A 147 -16.20 0.20 18.96
N ILE A 148 -15.35 -0.25 19.88
CA ILE A 148 -14.38 -1.33 19.64
C ILE A 148 -15.11 -2.62 19.25
N ALA A 149 -16.20 -2.96 19.94
CA ALA A 149 -17.00 -4.14 19.62
C ALA A 149 -17.62 -4.05 18.21
N ASP A 150 -18.19 -2.90 17.84
CA ASP A 150 -18.74 -2.66 16.49
C ASP A 150 -17.68 -2.80 15.41
N LEU A 151 -16.49 -2.21 15.58
CA LEU A 151 -15.40 -2.32 14.62
C LEU A 151 -14.91 -3.77 14.47
N ARG A 152 -14.77 -4.51 15.57
CA ARG A 152 -14.39 -5.93 15.53
C ARG A 152 -15.45 -6.78 14.82
N GLN A 153 -16.74 -6.50 15.05
CA GLN A 153 -17.84 -7.15 14.35
C GLN A 153 -17.81 -6.84 12.85
N TRP A 154 -17.59 -5.58 12.49
CA TRP A 154 -17.49 -5.17 11.09
C TRP A 154 -16.30 -5.84 10.39
N ALA A 155 -15.12 -5.87 11.01
CA ALA A 155 -13.95 -6.59 10.48
C ALA A 155 -14.28 -8.09 10.25
N GLY A 156 -14.99 -8.73 11.17
CA GLY A 156 -15.44 -10.12 11.04
C GLY A 156 -16.43 -10.35 9.90
N SER A 157 -17.23 -9.35 9.52
CA SER A 157 -18.19 -9.47 8.41
C SER A 157 -17.58 -9.41 7.01
N ILE A 158 -16.31 -9.01 6.90
CA ILE A 158 -15.61 -8.82 5.60
C ILE A 158 -15.00 -10.15 5.09
N GLU A 159 -15.23 -11.27 5.78
CA GLU A 159 -14.68 -12.58 5.38
C GLU A 159 -15.20 -13.08 4.02
N PRO A 160 -14.32 -13.56 3.13
CA PRO A 160 -14.74 -14.16 1.86
C PRO A 160 -15.52 -15.45 2.11
N GLN A 161 -16.72 -15.56 1.53
CA GLN A 161 -17.45 -16.82 1.53
C GLN A 161 -16.76 -17.84 0.61
N GLY A 162 -16.31 -18.98 1.15
CA GLY A 162 -15.76 -20.10 0.39
C GLY A 162 -14.23 -20.12 0.28
N ARG A 163 -13.70 -20.69 -0.81
CA ARG A 163 -12.25 -20.69 -1.13
C ARG A 163 -11.94 -19.48 -2.02
N PRO A 164 -11.54 -18.33 -1.47
CA PRO A 164 -11.32 -17.13 -2.26
C PRO A 164 -10.14 -17.31 -3.23
N ASN A 165 -10.28 -16.78 -4.44
CA ASN A 165 -9.14 -16.54 -5.31
C ASN A 165 -8.29 -15.43 -4.66
N ARG A 166 -7.15 -15.82 -4.08
CA ARG A 166 -6.24 -14.93 -3.33
C ARG A 166 -5.68 -13.79 -4.19
N ASN A 167 -5.65 -13.96 -5.51
CA ASN A 167 -5.19 -12.95 -6.46
C ASN A 167 -6.32 -12.05 -7.00
N SER A 168 -7.57 -12.30 -6.63
CA SER A 168 -8.67 -11.44 -7.08
C SER A 168 -8.64 -10.09 -6.36
N GLN A 169 -8.98 -9.03 -7.09
CA GLN A 169 -9.04 -7.67 -6.52
C GLN A 169 -9.95 -7.60 -5.30
N THR A 170 -11.10 -8.28 -5.34
CA THR A 170 -12.05 -8.32 -4.23
C THR A 170 -11.41 -8.89 -2.97
N THR A 171 -10.70 -10.02 -3.06
CA THR A 171 -10.02 -10.62 -1.90
C THR A 171 -8.89 -9.74 -1.38
N ILE A 172 -8.11 -9.13 -2.27
CA ILE A 172 -7.04 -8.19 -1.91
C ILE A 172 -7.60 -6.99 -1.13
N ASN A 173 -8.69 -6.40 -1.62
CA ASN A 173 -9.35 -5.26 -1.01
C ASN A 173 -9.97 -5.63 0.35
N GLN A 174 -10.72 -6.74 0.42
CA GLN A 174 -11.32 -7.22 1.66
C GLN A 174 -10.26 -7.49 2.74
N ALA A 175 -9.13 -8.10 2.38
CA ALA A 175 -8.02 -8.32 3.30
C ALA A 175 -7.41 -7.00 3.83
N ALA A 176 -7.24 -6.00 2.95
CA ALA A 176 -6.75 -4.68 3.32
C ALA A 176 -7.71 -3.95 4.26
N GLY A 177 -9.00 -3.90 3.92
CA GLY A 177 -10.02 -3.25 4.75
C GLY A 177 -10.17 -3.91 6.11
N ARG A 178 -10.24 -5.24 6.16
CA ARG A 178 -10.32 -6.00 7.42
C ARG A 178 -9.14 -5.67 8.34
N SER A 179 -7.92 -5.66 7.80
CA SER A 179 -6.72 -5.36 8.58
C SER A 179 -6.77 -3.92 9.12
N LEU A 180 -7.12 -2.95 8.27
CA LEU A 180 -7.25 -1.55 8.67
C LEU A 180 -8.30 -1.35 9.79
N ILE A 181 -9.45 -2.01 9.70
CA ILE A 181 -10.51 -1.93 10.72
C ILE A 181 -10.06 -2.57 12.03
N ALA A 182 -9.39 -3.72 11.96
CA ALA A 182 -8.83 -4.38 13.13
C ALA A 182 -7.75 -3.51 13.81
N ASP A 183 -6.88 -2.87 13.02
CA ASP A 183 -5.85 -1.96 13.52
C ASP A 183 -6.46 -0.72 14.16
N ALA A 184 -7.56 -0.18 13.61
CA ALA A 184 -8.29 0.92 14.24
C ALA A 184 -8.92 0.50 15.57
N ALA A 185 -9.52 -0.70 15.64
CA ALA A 185 -10.05 -1.23 16.89
C ALA A 185 -8.94 -1.42 17.96
N ALA A 186 -7.78 -1.95 17.56
CA ALA A 186 -6.61 -2.08 18.43
C ALA A 186 -6.02 -0.72 18.84
N GLY A 187 -6.02 0.26 17.93
CA GLY A 187 -5.64 1.65 18.22
C GLY A 187 -6.52 2.26 19.32
N LEU A 188 -7.82 2.00 19.28
CA LEU A 188 -8.75 2.43 20.34
C LEU A 188 -8.57 1.70 21.68
N ASP A 189 -8.00 0.49 21.69
CA ASP A 189 -7.64 -0.16 22.96
C ASP A 189 -6.53 0.64 23.67
N ALA A 190 -5.54 1.12 22.90
CA ALA A 190 -4.37 1.86 23.41
C ALA A 190 -4.60 3.38 23.55
N HIS A 191 -5.50 3.97 22.77
CA HIS A 191 -5.64 5.42 22.62
C HIS A 191 -7.08 5.89 22.80
N SER A 192 -7.26 7.21 22.84
CA SER A 192 -8.58 7.83 22.82
C SER A 192 -9.17 7.86 21.40
N ILE A 193 -10.50 7.99 21.29
CA ILE A 193 -11.18 8.17 20.00
C ILE A 193 -10.63 9.40 19.25
N LYS A 194 -10.28 10.46 19.97
CA LYS A 194 -9.72 11.69 19.39
C LYS A 194 -8.35 11.46 18.74
N GLU A 195 -7.47 10.72 19.42
CA GLU A 195 -6.14 10.38 18.89
C GLU A 195 -6.26 9.45 17.67
N GLU A 196 -7.17 8.48 17.75
CA GLU A 196 -7.42 7.57 16.63
C GLU A 196 -7.99 8.31 15.40
N LEU A 197 -8.92 9.24 15.60
CA LEU A 197 -9.40 10.14 14.54
C LEU A 197 -8.27 10.98 13.92
N ALA A 198 -7.35 11.50 14.74
CA ALA A 198 -6.20 12.25 14.24
C ALA A 198 -5.27 11.37 13.39
N ARG A 199 -5.03 10.13 13.81
CA ARG A 199 -4.25 9.12 13.08
C ARG A 199 -4.89 8.79 11.73
N LEU A 200 -6.18 8.45 11.74
CA LEU A 200 -6.92 8.13 10.52
C LEU A 200 -7.02 9.34 9.59
N GLY A 201 -7.21 10.55 10.12
CA GLY A 201 -7.22 11.78 9.33
C GLY A 201 -5.88 12.10 8.67
N ALA A 202 -4.76 11.80 9.34
CA ALA A 202 -3.43 11.91 8.72
C ALA A 202 -3.24 10.88 7.58
N SER A 203 -3.70 9.64 7.81
CA SER A 203 -3.67 8.59 6.77
C SER A 203 -4.56 8.94 5.57
N GLU A 204 -5.76 9.47 5.81
CA GLU A 204 -6.70 9.88 4.77
C GLU A 204 -6.08 10.96 3.89
N LYS A 205 -5.49 12.01 4.50
CA LYS A 205 -4.82 13.09 3.76
C LYS A 205 -3.66 12.58 2.92
N ALA A 206 -2.83 11.68 3.48
CA ALA A 206 -1.70 11.11 2.75
C ALA A 206 -2.15 10.28 1.55
N LEU A 207 -3.18 9.44 1.72
CA LEU A 207 -3.77 8.64 0.63
C LEU A 207 -4.46 9.53 -0.41
N ALA A 208 -5.26 10.51 0.01
CA ALA A 208 -5.98 11.40 -0.89
C ALA A 208 -5.04 12.29 -1.71
N ALA A 209 -3.88 12.67 -1.17
CA ALA A 209 -2.84 13.40 -1.88
C ALA A 209 -1.88 12.49 -2.68
N SER A 210 -2.05 11.17 -2.59
CA SER A 210 -1.13 10.22 -3.19
C SER A 210 -1.22 10.24 -4.72
N LYS A 211 -0.12 9.78 -5.36
CA LYS A 211 -0.07 9.56 -6.79
C LYS A 211 0.10 8.06 -7.08
N PRO A 212 -0.53 7.53 -8.15
CA PRO A 212 -1.51 8.21 -9.00
C PRO A 212 -2.79 8.59 -8.22
N PRO A 213 -3.56 9.60 -8.68
CA PRO A 213 -4.78 10.03 -8.00
C PRO A 213 -5.77 8.87 -7.77
N LEU A 214 -6.29 8.81 -6.54
CA LEU A 214 -7.23 7.79 -6.06
C LEU A 214 -8.69 8.23 -6.13
#